data_AF-A0A847E432-F1
#
_entry.id   AF-A0A847E432-F1
#
_cell.length_a   1.000
_cell.length_b   1.000
_cell.length_c   1.000
_cell.angle_alpha   90.00
_cell.angle_beta   90.00
_cell.angle_gamma   90.00
#
_symmetry.space_group_name_H-M   'P 1'
#
loop_
_entity.id
_entity.type
_entity.pdbx_description
1 polymer ?
#
loop_
_entity_poly.entity_id
_entity_poly.type
_entity_poly.pdbx_seq_one_letter_code
_entity_poly.pdbx_strand_id
1 'polypeptide(L)'
;MLEYFTDALGIQEPRVKDTLEYLSEKYDGQEFIYQSHEYVYGIILVYCYPEWGTYETERVRVRREVVDGEVQYMDTYFSILIREDGEAEVLAVCTDLGLKAKVFMETDDFYNNQFDSSKTYEDFVKWDPEDGQLSLRGYAIFLETDDFTKCELVADQINEAMKAKKYNCGMGIIFCNQEKFEYYNRANSGEIREDDSVVWLTRSTGLKEVID
;
A
#
# COMPACT_ATOMS: atom_id res chain seq x y z
N MET A 1 -8.22 -8.42 -25.18
CA MET A 1 -8.25 -9.83 -24.72
C MET A 1 -7.37 -9.85 -23.48
N LEU A 2 -7.93 -10.03 -22.28
CA LEU A 2 -7.11 -10.27 -21.08
C LEU A 2 -6.70 -11.74 -21.14
N GLU A 3 -5.41 -12.01 -21.33
CA GLU A 3 -4.87 -13.36 -21.23
C GLU A 3 -4.13 -13.46 -19.89
N TYR A 4 -4.66 -14.29 -18.99
CA TYR A 4 -4.00 -14.64 -17.73
C TYR A 4 -3.09 -15.84 -17.99
N PHE A 5 -1.78 -15.65 -17.79
CA PHE A 5 -0.79 -16.73 -17.92
C PHE A 5 -0.40 -17.24 -16.53
N THR A 6 -1.22 -18.13 -15.99
CA THR A 6 -0.84 -18.94 -14.83
C THR A 6 -0.32 -20.30 -15.33
N ASP A 7 0.92 -20.60 -14.96
CA ASP A 7 1.53 -21.94 -14.83
C ASP A 7 2.06 -22.73 -16.03
N ALA A 8 1.98 -22.30 -17.30
CA ALA A 8 2.48 -23.14 -18.40
C ALA A 8 3.76 -22.64 -19.14
N LEU A 9 4.15 -21.37 -19.02
CA LEU A 9 5.28 -20.79 -19.78
C LEU A 9 6.39 -20.13 -18.92
N GLY A 10 6.20 -20.00 -17.59
CA GLY A 10 7.25 -19.56 -16.64
C GLY A 10 7.99 -18.26 -17.01
N ILE A 11 9.22 -18.11 -16.48
CA ILE A 11 10.19 -17.03 -16.75
C ILE A 11 10.65 -16.99 -18.25
N GLN A 12 10.14 -17.88 -19.11
CA GLN A 12 10.64 -17.98 -20.50
C GLN A 12 10.20 -16.84 -21.42
N GLU A 13 9.27 -16.00 -20.99
CA GLU A 13 8.97 -14.73 -21.65
C GLU A 13 10.11 -13.73 -21.38
N PRO A 14 10.87 -13.29 -22.41
CA PRO A 14 12.02 -12.40 -22.23
C PRO A 14 11.66 -11.11 -21.48
N ARG A 15 10.47 -10.55 -21.73
CA ARG A 15 10.03 -9.32 -21.05
C ARG A 15 9.84 -9.49 -19.55
N VAL A 16 9.45 -10.68 -19.09
CA VAL A 16 9.35 -10.99 -17.65
C VAL A 16 10.74 -11.05 -17.04
N LYS A 17 11.66 -11.76 -17.70
CA LYS A 17 13.05 -11.88 -17.25
C LYS A 17 13.73 -10.52 -17.15
N ASP A 18 13.64 -9.69 -18.20
CA ASP A 18 14.19 -8.33 -18.22
C ASP A 18 13.61 -7.46 -17.09
N THR A 19 12.34 -7.68 -16.72
CA THR A 19 11.68 -6.93 -15.64
C THR A 19 12.21 -7.33 -14.26
N LEU A 20 12.47 -8.61 -14.03
CA LEU A 20 13.06 -9.09 -12.78
C LEU A 20 14.53 -8.67 -12.65
N GLU A 21 15.29 -8.71 -13.74
CA GLU A 21 16.67 -8.21 -13.78
C GLU A 21 16.73 -6.71 -13.47
N TYR A 22 15.88 -5.90 -14.11
CA TYR A 22 15.75 -4.48 -13.80
C TYR A 22 15.48 -4.23 -12.30
N LEU A 23 14.55 -4.97 -11.71
CA LEU A 23 14.19 -4.80 -10.31
C LEU A 23 15.36 -5.17 -9.38
N SER A 24 16.07 -6.25 -9.70
CA SER A 24 17.26 -6.66 -8.95
C SER A 24 18.37 -5.61 -9.03
N GLU A 25 18.65 -5.07 -10.22
CA GLU A 25 19.66 -4.00 -10.40
C GLU A 25 19.27 -2.72 -9.65
N LYS A 26 17.99 -2.33 -9.72
CA LYS A 26 17.46 -1.15 -9.03
C LYS A 26 17.57 -1.24 -7.50
N TYR A 27 17.42 -2.44 -6.95
CA TYR A 27 17.40 -2.68 -5.51
C TYR A 27 18.60 -3.51 -5.03
N ASP A 28 19.81 -3.13 -5.48
CA ASP A 28 21.11 -3.62 -5.00
C ASP A 28 21.23 -5.15 -4.94
N GLY A 29 20.77 -5.82 -5.99
CA GLY A 29 20.87 -7.28 -6.12
C GLY A 29 19.79 -8.06 -5.39
N GLN A 30 18.73 -7.41 -4.88
CA GLN A 30 17.58 -8.12 -4.30
C GLN A 30 17.02 -9.15 -5.30
N GLU A 31 16.87 -10.40 -4.84
CA GLU A 31 16.24 -11.46 -5.63
C GLU A 31 14.72 -11.40 -5.49
N PHE A 32 14.01 -11.57 -6.61
CA PHE A 32 12.55 -11.57 -6.68
C PHE A 32 12.03 -12.88 -7.25
N ILE A 33 11.08 -13.48 -6.53
CA ILE A 33 10.41 -14.70 -6.94
C ILE A 33 9.21 -14.32 -7.81
N TYR A 34 9.23 -14.79 -9.05
CA TYR A 34 8.14 -14.62 -10.00
C TYR A 34 6.89 -15.38 -9.54
N GLN A 35 5.73 -14.72 -9.60
CA GLN A 35 4.43 -15.35 -9.36
C GLN A 35 3.61 -15.45 -10.65
N SER A 36 3.34 -14.33 -11.30
CA SER A 36 2.49 -14.27 -12.49
C SER A 36 2.77 -13.02 -13.32
N HIS A 37 2.17 -12.93 -14.51
CA HIS A 37 2.14 -11.69 -15.28
C HIS A 37 0.83 -11.56 -16.08
N GLU A 38 0.52 -10.32 -16.45
CA GLU A 38 -0.62 -9.96 -17.29
C GLU A 38 -0.18 -9.08 -18.46
N TYR A 39 -0.92 -9.19 -19.57
CA TYR A 39 -0.78 -8.30 -20.71
C TYR A 39 -2.02 -7.45 -20.90
N VAL A 40 -1.84 -6.13 -20.83
CA VAL A 40 -2.92 -5.15 -20.95
C VAL A 40 -2.50 -4.08 -21.94
N TYR A 41 -3.05 -4.09 -23.15
CA TYR A 41 -2.84 -3.05 -24.17
C TYR A 41 -1.36 -2.68 -24.45
N GLY A 42 -0.47 -3.68 -24.54
CA GLY A 42 0.97 -3.45 -24.79
C GLY A 42 1.80 -3.18 -23.54
N ILE A 43 1.15 -3.11 -22.37
CA ILE A 43 1.77 -3.07 -21.05
C ILE A 43 1.88 -4.50 -20.53
N ILE A 44 3.02 -4.82 -19.93
CA ILE A 44 3.18 -6.04 -19.13
C ILE A 44 3.17 -5.65 -17.65
N LEU A 45 2.32 -6.32 -16.87
CA LEU A 45 2.31 -6.25 -15.41
C LEU A 45 2.91 -7.53 -14.89
N VAL A 46 4.06 -7.45 -14.22
CA VAL A 46 4.72 -8.59 -13.59
C VAL A 46 4.41 -8.56 -12.10
N TYR A 47 3.95 -9.69 -11.57
CA TYR A 47 3.67 -9.90 -10.16
C TYR A 47 4.74 -10.81 -9.58
N CYS A 48 5.43 -10.33 -8.55
CA CYS A 48 6.53 -11.03 -7.89
C CYS A 48 6.56 -10.66 -6.41
N TYR A 49 7.51 -11.19 -5.67
CA TYR A 49 7.77 -10.83 -4.27
C TYR A 49 9.25 -11.04 -3.95
N PRO A 50 9.83 -10.29 -2.99
CA PRO A 50 11.23 -10.47 -2.62
C PRO A 50 11.43 -11.85 -1.98
N GLU A 51 12.60 -12.45 -2.19
CA GLU A 51 12.93 -13.81 -1.69
C GLU A 51 12.71 -13.97 -0.16
N TRP A 52 12.96 -12.92 0.61
CA TRP A 52 12.80 -12.93 2.07
C TRP A 52 11.34 -12.83 2.54
N GLY A 53 10.40 -12.47 1.65
CA GLY A 53 8.99 -12.22 1.98
C GLY A 53 8.05 -13.31 1.45
N THR A 54 6.75 -13.05 1.50
CA THR A 54 5.73 -13.89 0.88
C THR A 54 4.91 -13.09 -0.12
N TYR A 55 4.25 -13.81 -1.04
CA TYR A 55 3.39 -13.16 -2.03
C TYR A 55 2.19 -12.46 -1.39
N GLU A 56 1.67 -12.96 -0.27
CA GLU A 56 0.49 -12.41 0.40
C GLU A 56 0.76 -11.04 1.02
N THR A 57 1.95 -10.82 1.58
CA THR A 57 2.26 -9.61 2.36
C THR A 57 3.31 -8.70 1.70
N GLU A 58 4.14 -9.22 0.80
CA GLU A 58 5.20 -8.51 0.09
C GLU A 58 5.03 -8.56 -1.43
N ARG A 59 3.78 -8.59 -1.91
CA ARG A 59 3.50 -8.54 -3.35
C ARG A 59 4.06 -7.27 -3.98
N VAL A 60 4.96 -7.45 -4.93
CA VAL A 60 5.47 -6.41 -5.81
C VAL A 60 4.77 -6.49 -7.16
N ARG A 61 4.28 -5.36 -7.64
CA ARG A 61 3.83 -5.20 -9.03
C ARG A 61 4.85 -4.35 -9.76
N VAL A 62 5.22 -4.79 -10.96
CA VAL A 62 6.07 -4.02 -11.88
C VAL A 62 5.33 -3.81 -13.19
N ARG A 63 5.08 -2.55 -13.52
CA ARG A 63 4.57 -2.11 -14.81
C ARG A 63 5.74 -1.86 -15.73
N ARG A 64 5.77 -2.57 -16.86
CA ARG A 64 6.69 -2.29 -17.95
C ARG A 64 5.91 -1.90 -19.21
N GLU A 65 6.31 -0.80 -19.81
CA GLU A 65 5.69 -0.23 -21.01
C GLU A 65 6.74 0.31 -21.98
N VAL A 66 6.37 0.44 -23.26
CA VAL A 66 7.21 1.09 -24.27
C VAL A 66 6.58 2.43 -24.60
N VAL A 67 7.26 3.52 -24.28
CA VAL A 67 6.82 4.90 -24.50
C VAL A 67 7.84 5.56 -25.41
N ASP A 68 7.39 6.05 -26.57
CA ASP A 68 8.26 6.68 -27.58
C ASP A 68 9.48 5.83 -28.02
N GLY A 69 9.33 4.50 -27.97
CA GLY A 69 10.38 3.54 -28.33
C GLY A 69 11.33 3.16 -27.18
N GLU A 70 11.20 3.81 -26.03
CA GLU A 70 11.99 3.53 -24.82
C GLU A 70 11.20 2.66 -23.84
N VAL A 71 11.90 1.76 -23.15
CA VAL A 71 11.28 0.91 -22.12
C VAL A 71 11.24 1.67 -20.80
N GLN A 72 10.05 1.80 -20.21
CA GLN A 72 9.85 2.38 -18.89
C GLN A 72 9.37 1.33 -17.91
N TYR A 73 9.83 1.46 -16.68
CA TYR A 73 9.46 0.60 -15.56
C TYR A 73 8.90 1.45 -14.42
N MET A 74 7.85 0.95 -13.78
CA MET A 74 7.36 1.46 -12.51
C MET A 74 7.08 0.28 -11.60
N ASP A 75 7.43 0.37 -10.33
CA ASP A 75 7.24 -0.72 -9.39
C ASP A 75 6.69 -0.25 -8.05
N THR A 76 6.12 -1.18 -7.29
CA THR A 76 5.56 -0.92 -5.97
C THR A 76 6.49 -1.35 -4.83
N TYR A 77 7.74 -1.75 -5.12
CA TYR A 77 8.59 -2.35 -4.09
C TYR A 77 9.08 -1.32 -3.06
N PHE A 78 9.35 -0.09 -3.49
CA PHE A 78 9.74 0.98 -2.56
C PHE A 78 8.71 1.21 -1.45
N SER A 79 7.40 1.11 -1.75
CA SER A 79 6.37 1.20 -0.70
C SER A 79 6.45 0.07 0.33
N ILE A 80 6.89 -1.12 -0.05
CA ILE A 80 7.10 -2.23 0.89
C ILE A 80 8.27 -1.91 1.83
N LEU A 81 9.35 -1.32 1.31
CA LEU A 81 10.55 -0.99 2.11
C LEU A 81 10.25 0.07 3.19
N ILE A 82 9.41 1.05 2.89
CA ILE A 82 9.10 2.17 3.80
C ILE A 82 7.79 1.98 4.60
N ARG A 83 7.16 0.81 4.48
CA ARG A 83 5.82 0.57 5.06
C ARG A 83 5.81 0.66 6.57
N GLU A 84 6.83 0.09 7.23
CA GLU A 84 6.88 -0.02 8.69
C GLU A 84 7.04 1.36 9.32
N ASP A 85 7.94 2.19 8.77
CA ASP A 85 8.10 3.58 9.19
C ASP A 85 6.82 4.40 8.94
N GLY A 86 6.20 4.19 7.77
CA GLY A 86 4.95 4.83 7.41
C GLY A 86 3.78 4.50 8.33
N GLU A 87 3.65 3.24 8.74
CA GLU A 87 2.63 2.76 9.67
C GLU A 87 2.90 3.22 11.10
N ALA A 88 4.16 3.23 11.53
CA ALA A 88 4.57 3.68 12.85
C ALA A 88 4.20 5.16 13.10
N GLU A 89 4.33 6.03 12.10
CA GLU A 89 3.94 7.44 12.22
C GLU A 89 2.44 7.63 12.47
N VAL A 90 1.60 6.88 11.76
CA VAL A 90 0.14 6.92 11.92
C VAL A 90 -0.27 6.28 13.24
N LEU A 91 0.38 5.17 13.60
CA LEU A 91 0.14 4.48 14.86
C LEU A 91 0.51 5.35 16.07
N ALA A 92 1.59 6.14 15.97
CA ALA A 92 1.98 7.11 16.99
C ALA A 92 0.87 8.15 17.22
N VAL A 93 0.27 8.68 16.15
CA VAL A 93 -0.87 9.61 16.27
C VAL A 93 -2.07 8.97 16.98
N CYS A 94 -2.40 7.72 16.63
CA CYS A 94 -3.49 7.01 17.31
C CYS A 94 -3.17 6.78 18.79
N THR A 95 -1.92 6.44 19.09
CA THR A 95 -1.44 6.20 20.47
C THR A 95 -1.48 7.47 21.31
N ASP A 96 -1.07 8.61 20.75
CA ASP A 96 -1.11 9.92 21.42
C ASP A 96 -2.54 10.35 21.78
N LEU A 97 -3.53 9.92 20.99
CA LEU A 97 -4.96 10.09 21.27
C LEU A 97 -5.52 9.05 22.27
N GLY A 98 -4.70 8.12 22.74
CA GLY A 98 -5.11 7.06 23.66
C GLY A 98 -5.94 5.95 23.00
N LEU A 99 -5.82 5.78 21.69
CA LEU A 99 -6.60 4.81 20.91
C LEU A 99 -5.83 3.50 20.73
N LYS A 100 -6.55 2.37 20.81
CA LYS A 100 -6.01 1.06 20.44
C LYS A 100 -6.19 0.85 18.94
N ALA A 101 -5.09 0.82 18.20
CA ALA A 101 -5.11 0.83 16.74
C ALA A 101 -4.23 -0.23 16.09
N LYS A 102 -4.61 -0.66 14.89
CA LYS A 102 -3.74 -1.33 13.90
C LYS A 102 -3.74 -0.48 12.63
N VAL A 103 -2.58 -0.31 12.02
CA VAL A 103 -2.43 0.48 10.80
C VAL A 103 -1.79 -0.38 9.72
N PHE A 104 -2.35 -0.34 8.52
CA PHE A 104 -1.77 -0.99 7.34
C PHE A 104 -1.68 0.01 6.20
N MET A 105 -0.47 0.19 5.67
CA MET A 105 -0.22 1.02 4.50
C MET A 105 -0.57 0.23 3.22
N GLU A 106 -1.26 0.89 2.29
CA GLU A 106 -1.43 0.41 0.92
C GLU A 106 -0.09 0.48 0.18
N THR A 107 0.40 -0.67 -0.27
CA THR A 107 1.69 -0.82 -0.97
C THR A 107 1.52 -1.04 -2.47
N ASP A 108 0.38 -0.61 -3.01
CA ASP A 108 -0.03 -0.85 -4.39
C ASP A 108 0.35 0.35 -5.30
N ASP A 109 0.94 1.41 -4.74
CA ASP A 109 1.37 2.62 -5.45
C ASP A 109 2.63 2.38 -6.31
N PHE A 110 2.59 2.83 -7.56
CA PHE A 110 3.71 2.69 -8.50
C PHE A 110 4.70 3.86 -8.40
N TYR A 111 5.97 3.51 -8.26
CA TYR A 111 7.10 4.43 -8.23
C TYR A 111 7.95 4.26 -9.49
N ASN A 112 8.37 5.37 -10.08
CA ASN A 112 9.29 5.38 -11.22
C ASN A 112 10.76 5.16 -10.74
N ASN A 113 11.71 5.39 -11.63
CA ASN A 113 13.14 5.16 -11.38
C ASN A 113 13.76 6.10 -10.31
N GLN A 114 13.04 7.12 -9.82
CA GLN A 114 13.60 8.09 -8.86
C GLN A 114 13.75 7.52 -7.43
N PHE A 115 13.06 6.42 -7.13
CA PHE A 115 13.12 5.72 -5.86
C PHE A 115 13.84 4.38 -6.03
N ASP A 116 15.12 4.35 -5.69
CA ASP A 116 16.02 3.19 -5.79
C ASP A 116 16.54 2.77 -4.40
N SER A 117 17.50 1.83 -4.36
CA SER A 117 18.13 1.37 -3.11
C SER A 117 18.83 2.46 -2.29
N SER A 118 19.04 3.67 -2.82
CA SER A 118 19.67 4.77 -2.08
C SER A 118 18.67 5.60 -1.27
N LYS A 119 17.36 5.41 -1.45
CA LYS A 119 16.33 6.25 -0.83
C LYS A 119 15.83 5.69 0.49
N THR A 120 15.57 6.59 1.43
CA THR A 120 15.01 6.30 2.76
C THR A 120 13.57 6.80 2.91
N TYR A 121 12.92 6.42 4.01
CA TYR A 121 11.64 7.01 4.39
C TYR A 121 11.75 8.54 4.57
N GLU A 122 12.84 9.05 5.15
CA GLU A 122 13.05 10.49 5.32
C GLU A 122 13.24 11.21 3.98
N ASP A 123 13.91 10.59 3.01
CA ASP A 123 14.01 11.14 1.66
C ASP A 123 12.64 11.21 0.99
N PHE A 124 11.83 10.17 1.18
CA PHE A 124 10.45 10.14 0.72
C PHE A 124 9.61 11.27 1.35
N VAL A 125 9.70 11.48 2.66
CA VAL A 125 8.97 12.55 3.37
C VAL A 125 9.41 13.95 2.90
N LYS A 126 10.71 14.15 2.63
CA LYS A 126 11.27 15.44 2.18
C LYS A 126 11.03 15.75 0.72
N TRP A 127 10.63 14.77 -0.08
CA TRP A 127 10.30 14.97 -1.50
C TRP A 127 9.00 15.79 -1.68
N ASP A 128 8.11 15.77 -0.68
CA ASP A 128 6.80 16.44 -0.66
C ASP A 128 6.83 17.98 -0.93
N PRO A 129 7.70 18.79 -0.27
CA PRO A 129 7.66 20.25 -0.42
C PRO A 129 8.09 20.82 -1.78
N GLU A 130 8.79 20.08 -2.66
CA GLU A 130 9.34 20.65 -3.91
C GLU A 130 8.43 20.45 -5.13
N ASP A 131 7.70 19.33 -5.22
CA ASP A 131 6.91 18.97 -6.42
C ASP A 131 5.38 18.95 -6.19
N GLY A 132 4.90 19.17 -4.96
CA GLY A 132 3.48 19.42 -4.66
C GLY A 132 2.49 18.30 -5.03
N GLN A 133 2.97 17.07 -5.24
CA GLN A 133 2.17 15.98 -5.81
C GLN A 133 2.21 14.65 -5.04
N LEU A 134 2.62 14.60 -3.77
CA LEU A 134 2.49 13.36 -2.99
C LEU A 134 1.17 13.33 -2.20
N SER A 135 0.08 13.23 -2.96
CA SER A 135 -1.18 12.66 -2.51
C SER A 135 -1.10 11.13 -2.57
N LEU A 136 -0.20 10.47 -1.86
CA LEU A 136 -0.02 9.03 -2.02
C LEU A 136 0.36 8.41 -0.70
N ARG A 137 -0.67 8.02 0.07
CA ARG A 137 -0.77 6.73 0.78
C ARG A 137 -2.23 6.50 1.13
N GLY A 138 -2.77 5.35 0.77
CA GLY A 138 -3.94 4.80 1.45
C GLY A 138 -3.47 4.14 2.74
N TYR A 139 -4.05 4.54 3.88
CA TYR A 139 -3.88 3.81 5.14
C TYR A 139 -5.23 3.25 5.57
N ALA A 140 -5.24 1.98 5.95
CA ALA A 140 -6.33 1.38 6.70
C ALA A 140 -5.99 1.44 8.19
N ILE A 141 -6.76 2.21 8.95
CA ILE A 141 -6.61 2.41 10.40
C ILE A 141 -7.76 1.69 11.08
N PHE A 142 -7.48 0.56 11.73
CA PHE A 142 -8.44 -0.18 12.52
C PHE A 142 -8.39 0.32 13.96
N LEU A 143 -9.54 0.67 14.52
CA LEU A 143 -9.71 1.17 15.88
C LEU A 143 -10.67 0.25 16.63
N GLU A 144 -10.19 -0.30 17.75
CA GLU A 144 -11.06 -1.03 18.68
C GLU A 144 -11.89 -0.03 19.49
N THR A 145 -13.21 -0.17 19.47
CA THR A 145 -14.11 0.61 20.32
C THR A 145 -15.36 -0.18 20.68
N ASP A 146 -15.85 0.06 21.90
CA ASP A 146 -17.19 -0.37 22.34
C ASP A 146 -18.22 0.78 22.28
N ASP A 147 -17.77 2.01 21.98
CA ASP A 147 -18.61 3.21 21.88
C ASP A 147 -18.53 3.80 20.46
N PHE A 148 -19.50 3.42 19.63
CA PHE A 148 -19.61 3.88 18.24
C PHE A 148 -20.20 5.27 18.08
N THR A 149 -20.69 5.89 19.17
CA THR A 149 -21.33 7.21 19.10
C THR A 149 -20.35 8.36 18.87
N LYS A 150 -19.05 8.10 19.00
CA LYS A 150 -17.97 9.11 18.88
C LYS A 150 -17.08 8.91 17.66
N CYS A 151 -17.41 7.99 16.75
CA CYS A 151 -16.56 7.64 15.61
C CYS A 151 -16.17 8.85 14.75
N GLU A 152 -17.12 9.74 14.44
CA GLU A 152 -16.83 10.97 13.68
C GLU A 152 -15.84 11.88 14.41
N LEU A 153 -16.08 12.14 15.69
CA LEU A 153 -15.21 13.00 16.49
C LEU A 153 -13.78 12.44 16.57
N VAL A 154 -13.64 11.13 16.78
CA VAL A 154 -12.32 10.47 16.83
C VAL A 154 -11.62 10.52 15.47
N ALA A 155 -12.36 10.28 14.39
CA ALA A 155 -11.82 10.37 13.04
C ALA A 155 -11.35 11.80 12.71
N ASP A 156 -12.11 12.82 13.10
CA ASP A 156 -11.71 14.23 12.94
C ASP A 156 -10.44 14.53 13.73
N GLN A 157 -10.31 14.04 14.96
CA GLN A 157 -9.09 14.21 15.76
C GLN A 157 -7.85 13.60 15.11
N ILE A 158 -7.97 12.38 14.56
CA ILE A 158 -6.88 11.73 13.81
C ILE A 158 -6.52 12.57 12.58
N ASN A 159 -7.53 12.99 11.80
CA ASN A 159 -7.32 13.81 10.60
C ASN A 159 -6.62 15.13 10.91
N GLU A 160 -7.04 15.84 11.96
CA GLU A 160 -6.42 17.10 12.36
C GLU A 160 -4.98 16.90 12.89
N ALA A 161 -4.72 15.84 13.65
CA ALA A 161 -3.37 15.51 14.11
C ALA A 161 -2.42 15.18 12.94
N MET A 162 -2.89 14.41 11.95
CA MET A 162 -2.12 14.11 10.75
C MET A 162 -1.84 15.36 9.90
N LYS A 163 -2.85 16.23 9.73
CA LYS A 163 -2.68 17.53 9.05
C LYS A 163 -1.66 18.42 9.76
N ALA A 164 -1.67 18.45 11.09
CA ALA A 164 -0.71 19.24 11.88
C ALA A 164 0.74 18.76 11.67
N LYS A 165 0.94 17.46 11.48
CA LYS A 165 2.23 16.88 11.07
C LYS A 165 2.56 17.10 9.59
N LYS A 166 1.71 17.79 8.83
CA LYS A 166 1.79 17.98 7.37
C LYS A 166 1.77 16.67 6.58
N TYR A 167 1.18 15.62 7.13
CA TYR A 167 0.94 14.38 6.37
C TYR A 167 -0.38 14.50 5.62
N ASN A 168 -0.32 14.42 4.29
CA ASN A 168 -1.49 14.48 3.43
C ASN A 168 -1.82 13.10 2.81
N CYS A 169 -2.32 12.18 3.63
CA CYS A 169 -2.64 10.81 3.21
C CYS A 169 -4.15 10.56 3.01
N GLY A 170 -4.49 9.57 2.19
CA GLY A 170 -5.82 8.96 2.19
C GLY A 170 -5.94 8.03 3.38
N MET A 171 -6.97 8.20 4.20
CA MET A 171 -7.20 7.34 5.36
C MET A 171 -8.59 6.74 5.26
N GLY A 172 -8.65 5.41 5.34
CA GLY A 172 -9.82 4.65 5.75
C GLY A 172 -9.69 4.36 7.23
N ILE A 173 -10.61 4.91 8.03
CA ILE A 173 -10.71 4.67 9.46
C ILE A 173 -11.85 3.70 9.69
N ILE A 174 -11.52 2.53 10.24
CA ILE A 174 -12.42 1.41 10.46
C ILE A 174 -12.59 1.26 11.97
N PHE A 175 -13.81 1.46 12.47
CA PHE A 175 -14.14 1.18 13.85
C PHE A 175 -14.74 -0.22 13.95
N CYS A 176 -14.18 -1.02 14.84
CA CYS A 176 -14.58 -2.40 15.01
C CYS A 176 -14.58 -2.80 16.48
N ASN A 177 -15.36 -3.85 16.79
CA ASN A 177 -15.32 -4.48 18.10
C ASN A 177 -14.02 -5.29 18.28
N GLN A 178 -13.79 -5.80 19.49
CA GLN A 178 -12.59 -6.58 19.81
C GLN A 178 -12.39 -7.80 18.89
N GLU A 179 -13.45 -8.56 18.59
CA GLU A 179 -13.36 -9.77 17.76
C GLU A 179 -12.82 -9.46 16.36
N LYS A 180 -13.41 -8.46 15.69
CA LYS A 180 -12.97 -8.01 14.36
C LYS A 180 -11.59 -7.37 14.43
N PHE A 181 -11.31 -6.57 15.47
CA PHE A 181 -9.99 -5.99 15.68
C PHE A 181 -8.91 -7.06 15.77
N GLU A 182 -9.16 -8.17 16.47
CA GLU A 182 -8.21 -9.29 16.59
C GLU A 182 -8.04 -10.05 15.27
N TYR A 183 -9.12 -10.27 14.52
CA TYR A 183 -9.10 -10.96 13.22
C TYR A 183 -8.22 -10.26 12.17
N TYR A 184 -8.32 -8.93 12.08
CA TYR A 184 -7.59 -8.18 11.06
C TYR A 184 -6.09 -8.10 11.32
N ASN A 185 -5.33 -8.42 10.29
CA ASN A 185 -3.88 -8.38 10.21
C ASN A 185 -3.48 -8.03 8.76
N ARG A 186 -2.19 -7.87 8.47
CA ARG A 186 -1.73 -7.44 7.14
C ARG A 186 -2.19 -8.38 6.01
N ALA A 187 -2.19 -9.69 6.24
CA ALA A 187 -2.52 -10.66 5.19
C ALA A 187 -4.00 -10.59 4.77
N ASN A 188 -4.89 -10.14 5.66
CA ASN A 188 -6.32 -10.03 5.42
C ASN A 188 -6.86 -8.59 5.54
N SER A 189 -6.01 -7.58 5.63
CA SER A 189 -6.44 -6.18 5.75
C SER A 189 -7.11 -5.64 4.48
N GLY A 190 -6.88 -6.30 3.34
CA GLY A 190 -7.58 -6.02 2.08
C GLY A 190 -8.91 -6.76 1.94
N GLU A 191 -9.23 -7.69 2.86
CA GLU A 191 -10.50 -8.41 2.88
C GLU A 191 -11.60 -7.65 3.61
N ILE A 192 -11.39 -6.36 3.93
CA ILE A 192 -12.44 -5.53 4.53
C ILE A 192 -13.67 -5.59 3.64
N ARG A 193 -14.70 -6.25 4.12
CA ARG A 193 -16.03 -6.13 3.55
C ARG A 193 -16.77 -5.04 4.32
N GLU A 194 -17.60 -4.29 3.61
CA GLU A 194 -18.39 -3.21 4.22
C GLU A 194 -19.17 -3.74 5.46
N ASP A 195 -19.65 -4.99 5.41
CA ASP A 195 -20.36 -5.73 6.49
C ASP A 195 -19.47 -6.19 7.67
N ASP A 196 -18.15 -6.25 7.51
CA ASP A 196 -17.27 -6.68 8.60
C ASP A 196 -16.93 -5.55 9.59
N SER A 197 -17.14 -4.30 9.19
CA SER A 197 -16.93 -3.11 10.01
C SER A 197 -18.24 -2.61 10.63
N VAL A 198 -18.19 -2.13 11.87
CA VAL A 198 -19.37 -1.50 12.49
C VAL A 198 -19.53 -0.05 11.99
N VAL A 199 -18.41 0.65 11.75
CA VAL A 199 -18.40 1.97 11.10
C VAL A 199 -17.14 2.10 10.25
N TRP A 200 -17.29 2.51 8.98
CA TRP A 200 -16.17 2.82 8.08
C TRP A 200 -16.24 4.27 7.58
N LEU A 201 -15.17 5.03 7.84
CA LEU A 201 -15.04 6.43 7.44
C LEU A 201 -13.87 6.56 6.48
N THR A 202 -14.08 7.21 5.33
CA THR A 202 -12.97 7.59 4.44
C THR A 202 -12.89 9.11 4.35
N ARG A 203 -11.69 9.63 4.08
CA ARG A 203 -11.44 11.07 3.94
C ARG A 203 -12.34 11.79 2.91
N SER A 204 -12.99 11.03 2.01
CA SER A 204 -13.86 11.52 0.93
C SER A 204 -15.36 11.25 1.12
N THR A 205 -15.77 10.46 2.10
CA THR A 205 -17.18 10.10 2.30
C THR A 205 -17.55 10.26 3.76
N GLY A 206 -18.57 11.09 4.01
CA GLY A 206 -19.28 11.08 5.30
C GLY A 206 -19.75 9.66 5.67
N LEU A 207 -20.10 9.50 6.94
CA LEU A 207 -20.40 8.22 7.58
C LEU A 207 -21.14 7.24 6.68
N LYS A 208 -20.50 6.12 6.33
CA LYS A 208 -21.19 4.93 5.86
C LYS A 208 -21.42 4.04 7.07
N GLU A 209 -22.60 4.17 7.66
CA GLU A 209 -23.10 3.22 8.65
C GLU A 209 -23.29 1.87 7.94
N VAL A 210 -22.56 0.84 8.35
CA VAL A 210 -22.91 -0.54 8.00
C VAL A 210 -23.22 -1.24 9.31
N ILE A 211 -24.52 -1.33 9.55
CA ILE A 211 -25.13 -1.99 10.69
C ILE A 211 -25.49 -3.40 10.22
N ASP A 212 -24.98 -4.42 10.93
CA ASP A 212 -25.59 -5.76 10.96
C ASP A 212 -26.51 -5.88 12.19
#